data_AF-A0A3M1S7C3-F1
#
_entry.id   AF-A0A3M1S7C3-F1
#
_cell.length_a   1.000
_cell.length_b   1.000
_cell.length_c   1.000
_cell.angle_alpha   90.00
_cell.angle_beta   90.00
_cell.angle_gamma   90.00
#
_symmetry.space_group_name_H-M   'P 1'
#
loop_
_entity.id
_entity.type
_entity.pdbx_description
1 polymer ?
#
loop_
_entity_poly.entity_id
_entity_poly.type
_entity_poly.pdbx_seq_one_letter_code
_entity_poly.pdbx_strand_id
1 'polypeptide(L)'
;MSKNINIYGYILYRYFNKFKSLLRGERNHKVSDKLPVRCLPDSTDREKEIIIATSPYTMTREERMVSLCRAMNYVIDSGSDGDLVECGVWRGGNSMIMAMKLIDYRVQNKKIYL
;
A
#
# COMPACT_ATOMS: atom_id res chain seq x y z
N MET A 1 20.35 -4.29 9.06
CA MET A 1 20.12 -5.27 10.14
C MET A 1 18.77 -5.92 9.90
N SER A 2 18.75 -7.10 9.27
CA SER A 2 17.52 -7.78 8.83
C SER A 2 16.69 -8.20 10.04
N LYS A 3 15.53 -7.56 10.25
CA LYS A 3 14.57 -8.02 11.27
C LYS A 3 13.90 -9.29 10.72
N ASN A 4 14.44 -10.44 11.11
CA ASN A 4 13.74 -11.73 10.99
C ASN A 4 12.42 -11.62 11.77
N ILE A 5 11.32 -11.41 11.06
CA ILE A 5 9.98 -11.43 11.65
C ILE A 5 9.69 -12.89 12.00
N ASN A 6 9.74 -13.19 13.30
CA ASN A 6 9.38 -14.48 13.86
C ASN A 6 7.94 -14.82 13.44
N ILE A 7 7.75 -15.97 12.79
CA ILE A 7 6.46 -16.41 12.24
C ILE A 7 5.35 -16.45 13.29
N TYR A 8 5.69 -16.75 14.55
CA TYR A 8 4.75 -16.71 15.67
C TYR A 8 4.31 -15.28 16.01
N GLY A 9 5.21 -14.31 15.89
CA GLY A 9 4.90 -12.89 16.06
C GLY A 9 3.94 -12.38 14.98
N TYR A 10 4.13 -12.81 13.74
CA TYR A 10 3.24 -12.47 12.62
C TYR A 10 1.84 -13.08 12.80
N ILE A 11 1.77 -14.34 13.25
CA ILE A 11 0.50 -15.03 13.53
C ILE A 11 -0.26 -14.31 14.66
N LEU A 12 0.40 -14.03 15.79
CA LEU A 12 -0.19 -13.30 16.91
C LEU A 12 -0.66 -11.89 16.50
N TYR A 13 0.15 -11.18 15.72
CA TYR A 13 -0.22 -9.88 15.17
C TYR A 13 -1.47 -9.97 14.27
N ARG A 14 -1.59 -11.00 13.42
CA ARG A 14 -2.81 -11.24 12.63
C ARG A 14 -4.03 -11.50 13.49
N TYR A 15 -3.92 -12.36 14.51
CA TYR A 15 -5.03 -12.65 15.42
C TYR A 15 -5.49 -11.41 16.18
N PHE A 16 -4.55 -10.64 16.71
CA PHE A 16 -4.84 -9.42 17.44
C PHE A 16 -5.54 -8.36 16.57
N ASN A 17 -5.10 -8.17 15.33
CA ASN A 17 -5.75 -7.24 14.41
C ASN A 17 -7.12 -7.72 13.95
N LYS A 18 -7.30 -9.03 13.72
CA LYS A 18 -8.61 -9.62 13.42
C LYS A 18 -9.60 -9.40 14.57
N PHE A 19 -9.13 -9.59 15.80
CA PHE A 19 -9.92 -9.33 17.01
C PHE A 19 -10.26 -7.84 17.17
N LYS A 20 -9.31 -6.93 16.95
CA LYS A 20 -9.57 -5.48 16.95
C LYS A 20 -10.58 -5.05 15.90
N SER A 21 -10.50 -5.60 14.69
CA SER A 21 -11.44 -5.29 13.60
C SER A 21 -12.86 -5.79 13.93
N LEU A 22 -12.96 -6.99 14.54
CA LEU A 22 -14.22 -7.54 15.04
C LEU A 22 -14.87 -6.64 16.10
N LEU A 23 -14.07 -6.14 17.06
CA LEU A 23 -14.54 -5.21 18.10
C LEU A 23 -14.97 -3.85 17.55
N ARG A 24 -14.45 -3.41 16.39
CA ARG A 24 -14.78 -2.12 15.77
C ARG A 24 -16.05 -2.15 14.91
N GLY A 25 -16.69 -3.32 14.76
CA GLY A 25 -17.85 -3.46 13.87
C GLY A 25 -17.51 -3.18 12.40
N GLU A 26 -16.22 -3.24 12.03
CA GLU A 26 -15.80 -3.09 10.64
C GLU A 26 -16.41 -4.24 9.83
N ARG A 27 -17.19 -3.92 8.79
CA ARG A 27 -17.71 -4.93 7.87
C ARG A 27 -16.54 -5.81 7.43
N ASN A 28 -16.60 -7.10 7.76
CA ASN A 28 -15.67 -8.13 7.28
C ASN A 28 -15.71 -8.17 5.76
N HIS A 29 -14.99 -7.26 5.11
CA HIS A 29 -14.53 -7.51 3.76
C HIS A 29 -13.65 -8.73 3.90
N LYS A 30 -14.06 -9.84 3.24
CA LYS A 30 -13.22 -11.02 3.10
C LYS A 30 -11.83 -10.52 2.70
N VAL A 31 -10.91 -10.48 3.66
CA VAL A 31 -9.49 -10.36 3.38
C VAL A 31 -9.26 -11.66 2.64
N SER A 32 -9.31 -11.60 1.31
CA SER A 32 -9.00 -12.73 0.45
C SER A 32 -7.74 -13.36 1.03
N ASP A 33 -7.68 -14.69 1.11
CA ASP A 33 -6.52 -15.46 1.56
C ASP A 33 -5.31 -15.20 0.64
N LYS A 34 -4.82 -13.96 0.61
CA LYS A 34 -3.66 -13.54 -0.12
C LYS A 34 -2.49 -14.16 0.62
N LEU A 35 -1.61 -14.74 -0.19
CA LEU A 35 -0.27 -15.07 0.25
C LEU A 35 0.33 -13.90 1.04
N PRO A 36 1.22 -14.19 2.01
CA PRO A 36 1.91 -13.14 2.74
C PRO A 36 2.51 -12.14 1.76
N VAL A 37 2.32 -10.86 2.05
CA VAL A 37 2.87 -9.75 1.25
C VAL A 37 4.35 -9.99 1.05
N ARG A 38 4.77 -10.12 -0.21
CA ARG A 38 6.17 -10.35 -0.56
C ARG A 38 6.86 -9.01 -0.79
N CYS A 39 7.69 -8.60 0.16
CA CYS A 39 8.57 -7.46 -0.05
C CYS A 39 9.71 -7.84 -1.00
N LEU A 40 9.93 -7.03 -2.05
CA LEU A 40 11.02 -7.24 -2.99
C LEU A 40 12.39 -6.99 -2.32
N PRO A 41 13.45 -7.73 -2.66
CA PRO A 41 14.76 -7.56 -2.03
C PRO A 41 15.36 -6.16 -2.21
N ASP A 42 15.10 -5.53 -3.35
CA ASP A 42 15.56 -4.18 -3.71
C ASP A 42 14.60 -3.08 -3.25
N SER A 43 13.48 -3.42 -2.60
CA SER A 43 12.55 -2.41 -2.09
C SER A 43 13.13 -1.67 -0.89
N THR A 44 12.94 -0.35 -0.90
CA THR A 44 13.23 0.53 0.24
C THR A 44 12.29 0.22 1.40
N ASP A 45 12.65 0.61 2.62
CA ASP A 45 11.79 0.38 3.78
C ASP A 45 10.46 1.14 3.66
N ARG A 46 10.48 2.34 3.05
CA ARG A 46 9.27 3.10 2.79
C ARG A 46 8.35 2.41 1.76
N GLU A 47 8.90 1.83 0.70
CA GLU A 47 8.12 1.05 -0.26
C GLU A 47 7.47 -0.16 0.44
N LYS A 48 8.19 -0.87 1.31
CA LYS A 48 7.65 -2.00 2.08
C LYS A 48 6.48 -1.57 2.97
N GLU A 49 6.60 -0.45 3.68
CA GLU A 49 5.53 0.10 4.52
C GLU A 49 4.27 0.40 3.71
N ILE A 50 4.42 1.11 2.58
CA ILE A 50 3.32 1.44 1.69
C ILE A 50 2.65 0.16 1.17
N ILE A 51 3.44 -0.82 0.72
CA ILE A 51 2.91 -2.08 0.19
C ILE A 51 2.13 -2.84 1.26
N ILE A 52 2.66 -2.96 2.47
CA ILE A 52 1.98 -3.63 3.59
C ILE A 52 0.64 -2.93 3.89
N ALA A 53 0.62 -1.60 3.91
CA ALA A 53 -0.58 -0.82 4.20
C ALA A 53 -1.66 -0.94 3.10
N THR A 54 -1.25 -1.06 1.84
CA THR A 54 -2.15 -1.00 0.66
C THR A 54 -2.56 -2.37 0.12
N SER A 55 -1.81 -3.44 0.43
CA SER A 55 -2.08 -4.82 0.01
C SER A 55 -3.50 -5.33 0.31
N PRO A 56 -4.18 -4.94 1.40
CA PRO A 56 -5.58 -5.32 1.65
C PRO A 56 -6.58 -4.73 0.63
N TYR A 57 -6.19 -3.69 -0.11
CA TYR A 57 -7.06 -2.84 -0.93
C TYR A 57 -6.73 -2.85 -2.43
N THR A 58 -5.66 -3.53 -2.85
CA THR A 58 -5.34 -3.72 -4.28
C THR A 58 -5.28 -5.18 -4.69
N MET A 59 -5.69 -5.53 -5.92
CA MET A 59 -5.40 -6.86 -6.51
C MET A 59 -4.03 -6.90 -7.20
N THR A 60 -3.33 -5.77 -7.29
CA THR A 60 -1.98 -5.70 -7.87
C THR A 60 -0.97 -6.43 -6.99
N ARG A 61 0.02 -7.05 -7.64
CA ARG A 61 1.15 -7.69 -6.97
C ARG A 61 2.21 -6.66 -6.60
N GLU A 62 3.06 -7.04 -5.66
CA GLU A 62 4.02 -6.18 -4.99
C GLU A 62 5.00 -5.53 -5.97
N GLU A 63 5.37 -6.20 -7.06
CA GLU A 63 6.23 -5.64 -8.11
C GLU A 63 5.58 -4.43 -8.79
N ARG A 64 4.28 -4.50 -9.05
CA ARG A 64 3.52 -3.39 -9.66
C ARG A 64 3.35 -2.24 -8.67
N MET A 65 3.19 -2.56 -7.39
CA MET A 65 3.07 -1.56 -6.33
C MET A 65 4.39 -0.80 -6.13
N VAL A 66 5.54 -1.49 -6.11
CA VAL A 66 6.87 -0.85 -6.12
C VAL A 66 7.04 0.01 -7.37
N SER A 67 6.67 -0.51 -8.53
CA SER A 67 6.75 0.25 -9.79
C SER A 67 5.94 1.54 -9.73
N LEU A 68 4.73 1.50 -9.15
CA LEU A 68 3.90 2.69 -8.95
C LEU A 68 4.53 3.68 -7.96
N CYS A 69 5.09 3.20 -6.84
CA CYS A 69 5.83 4.06 -5.89
C CYS A 69 6.96 4.83 -6.59
N ARG A 70 7.72 4.15 -7.45
CA ARG A 70 8.86 4.74 -8.18
C ARG A 70 8.40 5.68 -9.30
N ALA A 71 7.34 5.31 -10.02
CA ALA A 71 6.72 6.20 -11.01
C ALA A 71 6.21 7.50 -10.36
N MET A 72 5.61 7.39 -9.18
CA MET A 72 5.17 8.56 -8.41
C MET A 72 6.34 9.46 -7.99
N ASN A 73 7.47 8.90 -7.56
CA ASN A 73 8.68 9.70 -7.30
C ASN A 73 9.08 10.47 -8.56
N TYR A 74 9.18 9.79 -9.70
CA TYR A 74 9.55 10.43 -10.97
C TYR A 74 8.58 11.54 -11.38
N VAL A 75 7.27 11.31 -11.29
CA VAL A 75 6.25 12.30 -11.65
C VAL A 75 6.31 13.54 -10.75
N ILE A 76 6.54 13.35 -9.44
CA ILE A 76 6.65 14.45 -8.49
C ILE A 76 7.97 15.21 -8.68
N ASP A 77 9.09 14.49 -8.78
CA ASP A 77 10.45 15.06 -8.89
C ASP A 77 10.67 15.78 -10.22
N SER A 78 10.01 15.34 -11.30
CA SER A 78 10.05 16.00 -12.60
C SER A 78 9.26 17.32 -12.64
N GLY A 79 8.44 17.60 -11.62
CA GLY A 79 7.57 18.78 -11.62
C GLY A 79 6.50 18.74 -12.72
N SER A 80 6.12 17.55 -13.18
CA SER A 80 5.12 17.39 -14.25
C SER A 80 3.79 18.02 -13.82
N ASP A 81 3.21 18.88 -14.67
CA ASP A 81 1.89 19.46 -14.43
C ASP A 81 0.76 18.43 -14.55
N GLY A 82 -0.40 18.76 -13.99
CA GLY A 82 -1.62 17.94 -14.07
C GLY A 82 -1.85 17.00 -12.88
N ASP A 83 -2.98 16.31 -12.95
CA ASP A 83 -3.53 15.43 -11.92
C ASP A 83 -3.30 13.94 -12.23
N LEU A 84 -3.62 13.06 -11.28
CA LEU A 84 -3.45 11.61 -11.38
C LEU A 84 -4.79 10.92 -11.65
N VAL A 85 -4.80 9.87 -12.46
CA VAL A 85 -6.01 9.08 -12.73
C VAL A 85 -5.72 7.57 -12.68
N GLU A 86 -6.63 6.80 -12.08
CA GLU A 86 -6.65 5.34 -12.18
C GLU A 86 -8.02 4.89 -12.71
N CYS A 87 -8.04 4.35 -13.94
CA CYS A 87 -9.28 3.84 -14.53
C CYS A 87 -9.53 2.39 -14.08
N GLY A 88 -10.45 2.20 -13.14
CA GLY A 88 -10.79 0.88 -12.60
C GLY A 88 -10.02 0.53 -11.34
N VAL A 89 -10.58 0.90 -10.19
CA VAL A 89 -9.82 1.04 -8.93
C VAL A 89 -10.00 -0.13 -7.95
N TRP A 90 -10.96 -1.02 -8.18
CA TRP A 90 -11.40 -2.03 -7.19
C TRP A 90 -11.66 -1.41 -5.80
N ARG A 91 -10.80 -1.68 -4.81
CA ARG A 91 -10.90 -1.13 -3.44
C ARG A 91 -9.92 0.03 -3.20
N GLY A 92 -9.29 0.55 -4.26
CA GLY A 92 -8.50 1.79 -4.24
C GLY A 92 -7.07 1.65 -3.73
N GLY A 93 -6.49 0.45 -3.71
CA GLY A 93 -5.15 0.28 -3.14
C GLY A 93 -4.03 0.98 -3.91
N ASN A 94 -4.06 1.02 -5.25
CA ASN A 94 -3.09 1.81 -6.03
C ASN A 94 -3.33 3.31 -5.86
N SER A 95 -4.60 3.74 -5.80
CA SER A 95 -4.96 5.13 -5.49
C SER A 95 -4.45 5.57 -4.11
N MET A 96 -4.50 4.67 -3.13
CA MET A 96 -3.91 4.87 -1.82
C MET A 96 -2.38 4.98 -1.89
N ILE A 97 -1.70 4.19 -2.73
CA ILE A 97 -0.26 4.37 -2.98
C ILE A 97 0.00 5.79 -3.51
N MET A 98 -0.74 6.24 -4.54
CA MET A 98 -0.59 7.60 -5.09
C MET A 98 -0.77 8.66 -4.01
N ALA A 99 -1.81 8.54 -3.17
CA ALA A 99 -2.07 9.48 -2.08
C ALA A 99 -0.94 9.49 -1.03
N MET A 100 -0.46 8.32 -0.60
CA MET A 100 0.66 8.23 0.35
C MET A 100 1.93 8.87 -0.21
N LYS A 101 2.19 8.72 -1.51
CA LYS A 101 3.33 9.36 -2.16
C LYS A 101 3.19 10.87 -2.24
N LEU A 102 2.01 11.41 -2.52
CA LEU A 102 1.79 12.87 -2.46
C LEU A 102 2.01 13.41 -1.03
N ILE A 103 1.58 12.67 0.00
CA ILE A 103 1.81 13.03 1.41
C ILE A 103 3.30 13.03 1.76
N ASP A 104 4.05 11.99 1.37
CA ASP A 104 5.51 11.90 1.61
C ASP A 104 6.25 13.13 1.09
N TYR A 105 5.83 13.65 -0.07
CA TYR A 105 6.41 14.82 -0.72
C TYR A 105 5.75 16.15 -0.35
N ARG A 106 4.71 16.13 0.49
CA ARG A 106 3.90 17.31 0.86
C ARG A 106 3.28 18.04 -0.34
N VAL A 107 2.94 17.31 -1.40
CA VAL A 107 2.28 17.85 -2.60
C VAL A 107 0.78 17.91 -2.36
N GLN A 108 0.20 19.11 -2.46
CA GLN A 108 -1.23 19.35 -2.19
C GLN A 108 -2.02 19.82 -3.43
N ASN A 109 -1.32 20.14 -4.53
CA ASN A 109 -1.89 20.70 -5.76
C ASN A 109 -2.09 19.63 -6.85
N LYS A 110 -2.18 18.36 -6.50
CA LYS A 110 -2.50 17.25 -7.41
C LYS A 110 -3.70 16.48 -6.88
N LYS A 111 -4.74 16.36 -7.70
CA LYS A 111 -5.94 15.56 -7.41
C LYS A 111 -5.75 14.13 -7.92
N ILE A 112 -6.50 13.20 -7.33
CA ILE A 112 -6.59 11.81 -7.78
C ILE A 112 -8.02 11.57 -8.27
N TYR A 113 -8.15 11.13 -9.52
CA TYR A 113 -9.40 10.75 -10.18
C TYR A 113 -9.50 9.23 -10.32
N LEU A 114 -10.69 8.68 -10.14
CA LEU A 114 -10.98 7.25 -9.98
C LEU A 114 -12.16 6.81 -10.85
#